data_AF-A0A1Y4IU88-F1
#
_entry.id   AF-A0A1Y4IU88-F1
#
_cell.length_a   1.000
_cell.length_b   1.000
_cell.length_c   1.000
_cell.angle_alpha   90.00
_cell.angle_beta   90.00
_cell.angle_gamma   90.00
#
_symmetry.space_group_name_H-M   'P 1'
#
loop_
_entity.id
_entity.type
_entity.pdbx_description
1 polymer ?
#
loop_
_entity_poly.entity_id
_entity_poly.type
_entity_poly.pdbx_seq_one_letter_code
_entity_poly.pdbx_strand_id
1 'polypeptide(L)'
;MTELFLQTGHLSDEGLQALIDGMLDEMQRLEAAEHLSFCDECLARYTALLTGDVLEEPEQDVTLPVMRRLRRRAVKIAWNRYAAAAAAVVITAGLWYSGVFGGAMEALAVQPPALEQTAQEQQPGPLGQLLERIEGKPNRPDNGLGPEHRPDNIHQLDEPDDEPDEEPEQETDGGLGQWLSQFLDRNEN
;
A
#
# COMPACT_ATOMS: atom_id res chain seq x y z
N MET A 1 41.94 7.79 -10.21
CA MET A 1 40.48 7.86 -10.38
C MET A 1 39.97 6.58 -9.74
N THR A 2 39.45 6.66 -8.54
CA THR A 2 38.87 5.51 -7.83
C THR A 2 37.54 5.19 -8.50
N GLU A 3 37.33 3.93 -8.86
CA GLU A 3 36.05 3.45 -9.38
C GLU A 3 35.01 3.51 -8.24
N LEU A 4 34.01 4.38 -8.38
CA LEU A 4 32.95 4.58 -7.37
C LEU A 4 32.01 3.37 -7.29
N PHE A 5 31.81 2.71 -8.42
CA PHE A 5 30.93 1.56 -8.55
C PHE A 5 31.72 0.31 -8.96
N LEU A 6 31.34 -0.82 -8.38
CA LEU A 6 31.78 -2.13 -8.82
C LEU A 6 31.05 -2.51 -10.11
N GLN A 7 31.60 -3.47 -10.84
CA GLN A 7 30.97 -4.02 -12.04
C GLN A 7 29.62 -4.69 -11.75
N THR A 8 29.35 -5.04 -10.48
CA THR A 8 28.06 -5.54 -9.99
C THR A 8 27.00 -4.45 -9.87
N GLY A 9 27.36 -3.17 -10.01
CA GLY A 9 26.46 -2.02 -9.88
C GLY A 9 26.30 -1.49 -8.44
N HIS A 10 27.00 -2.07 -7.46
CA HIS A 10 27.03 -1.56 -6.08
C HIS A 10 28.19 -0.59 -5.86
N LEU A 11 28.10 0.27 -4.85
CA LEU A 11 29.24 1.09 -4.43
C LEU A 11 30.41 0.19 -3.97
N SER A 12 31.62 0.54 -4.41
CA SER A 12 32.86 -0.04 -3.91
C SER A 12 33.07 0.35 -2.45
N ASP A 13 33.86 -0.44 -1.71
CA ASP A 13 34.19 -0.09 -0.31
C ASP A 13 34.99 1.21 -0.25
N GLU A 14 35.89 1.42 -1.21
CA GLU A 14 36.64 2.67 -1.37
C GLU A 14 35.74 3.85 -1.71
N GLY A 15 34.70 3.63 -2.52
CA GLY A 15 33.69 4.62 -2.85
C GLY A 15 32.82 5.01 -1.64
N LEU A 16 32.44 4.03 -0.81
CA LEU A 16 31.72 4.26 0.45
C LEU A 16 32.58 5.07 1.43
N GLN A 17 33.86 4.72 1.56
CA GLN A 17 34.78 5.44 2.45
C GLN A 17 35.03 6.87 1.95
N ALA A 18 35.24 7.05 0.64
CA ALA A 18 35.38 8.38 0.04
C ALA A 18 34.13 9.26 0.23
N LEU A 19 32.94 8.65 0.24
CA LEU A 19 31.69 9.36 0.55
C LEU A 19 31.66 9.84 2.01
N ILE A 20 32.05 8.98 2.97
CA ILE A 20 32.11 9.33 4.40
C ILE A 20 33.16 10.42 4.65
N ASP A 21 34.33 10.28 4.03
CA ASP A 21 35.45 11.22 4.20
C ASP A 21 35.20 12.56 3.45
N GLY A 22 34.10 12.69 2.70
CA GLY A 22 33.77 13.89 1.93
C GLY A 22 34.72 14.16 0.76
N MET A 23 35.39 13.13 0.26
CA MET A 23 36.44 13.21 -0.78
C MET A 23 35.90 13.08 -2.21
N LEU A 24 34.60 12.82 -2.37
CA LEU A 24 33.94 12.73 -3.67
C LEU A 24 33.65 14.11 -4.25
N ASP A 25 33.76 14.23 -5.58
CA ASP A 25 33.33 15.44 -6.29
C ASP A 25 31.80 15.61 -6.26
N GLU A 26 31.30 16.79 -6.66
CA GLU A 26 29.86 17.09 -6.59
C GLU A 26 28.99 16.14 -7.44
N MET A 27 29.50 15.72 -8.59
CA MET A 27 28.80 14.81 -9.50
C MET A 27 28.75 13.41 -8.89
N GLN A 28 29.89 12.91 -8.40
CA GLN A 28 30.00 11.62 -7.72
C GLN A 28 29.15 11.56 -6.45
N ARG A 29 29.07 12.67 -5.69
CA ARG A 29 28.21 12.77 -4.51
C ARG A 29 26.74 12.66 -4.89
N LEU A 30 26.32 13.30 -5.98
CA LEU A 30 24.95 13.23 -6.45
C LEU A 30 24.59 11.82 -6.95
N GLU A 31 25.48 11.18 -7.73
CA GLU A 31 25.31 9.80 -8.18
C GLU A 31 25.25 8.81 -7.00
N ALA A 32 26.13 8.97 -6.00
CA ALA A 32 26.10 8.15 -4.80
C ALA A 32 24.81 8.35 -3.99
N ALA A 33 24.34 9.58 -3.85
CA ALA A 33 23.10 9.89 -3.14
C ALA A 33 21.87 9.28 -3.85
N GLU A 34 21.81 9.38 -5.17
CA GLU A 34 20.77 8.71 -5.97
C GLU A 34 20.82 7.20 -5.77
N HIS A 35 22.01 6.60 -5.85
CA HIS A 35 22.15 5.16 -5.67
C HIS A 35 21.71 4.69 -4.27
N LEU A 36 22.10 5.41 -3.21
CA LEU A 36 21.70 5.09 -1.83
C LEU A 36 20.18 5.20 -1.61
N SER A 37 19.49 6.03 -2.39
CA SER A 37 18.02 6.12 -2.34
C SER A 37 17.30 4.92 -2.98
N PHE A 38 18.00 4.17 -3.84
CA PHE A 38 17.43 3.06 -4.61
C PHE A 38 17.95 1.68 -4.20
N CYS A 39 19.17 1.59 -3.66
CA CYS A 39 19.82 0.33 -3.31
C CYS A 39 19.93 0.15 -1.79
N ASP A 40 18.99 -0.62 -1.22
CA ASP A 40 18.95 -0.94 0.21
C ASP A 40 20.23 -1.61 0.73
N GLU A 41 20.87 -2.45 -0.08
CA GLU A 41 22.12 -3.14 0.31
C GLU A 41 23.28 -2.15 0.52
N CYS A 42 23.43 -1.17 -0.39
CA CYS A 42 24.45 -0.14 -0.24
C CYS A 42 24.13 0.82 0.91
N LEU A 43 22.84 1.11 1.12
CA LEU A 43 22.39 1.89 2.28
C LEU A 43 22.68 1.19 3.61
N ALA A 44 22.49 -0.13 3.69
CA ALA A 44 22.81 -0.93 4.86
C ALA A 44 24.32 -0.91 5.16
N ARG A 45 25.16 -1.12 4.12
CA ARG A 45 26.63 -1.01 4.25
C ARG A 45 27.06 0.37 4.71
N TYR A 46 26.47 1.43 4.13
CA TYR A 46 26.78 2.81 4.49
C TYR A 46 26.43 3.14 5.93
N THR A 47 25.21 2.80 6.36
CA THR A 47 24.77 3.03 7.74
C THR A 47 25.56 2.20 8.75
N ALA A 48 25.98 0.98 8.40
CA ALA A 48 26.84 0.17 9.25
C ALA A 48 28.20 0.84 9.52
N LEU A 49 28.79 1.52 8.53
CA LEU A 49 30.02 2.31 8.75
C LEU A 49 29.79 3.50 9.69
N LEU A 50 28.60 4.12 9.65
CA LEU A 50 28.25 5.24 10.55
C LEU A 50 27.96 4.77 11.99
N THR A 51 27.45 3.55 12.17
CA THR A 51 27.18 2.99 13.51
C THR A 51 28.42 2.62 14.32
N GLY A 52 29.61 2.72 13.73
CA GLY A 52 30.88 2.54 14.44
C GLY A 52 31.20 3.66 15.44
N ASP A 53 30.56 4.83 15.28
CA ASP A 53 30.68 5.93 16.22
C ASP A 53 29.74 5.75 17.42
N VAL A 54 30.26 6.02 18.62
CA VAL A 54 29.47 6.03 19.85
C VAL A 54 28.40 7.09 19.69
N LEU A 55 27.17 6.64 19.44
CA LEU A 55 26.00 7.51 19.49
C LEU A 55 25.96 8.14 20.88
N GLU A 56 26.08 9.47 20.95
CA GLU A 56 25.89 10.19 22.20
C GLU A 56 24.49 9.90 22.72
N GLU A 57 24.39 9.56 24.00
CA GLU A 57 23.09 9.35 24.62
C GLU A 57 22.38 10.71 24.68
N PRO A 58 21.16 10.82 24.11
CA PRO A 58 20.46 12.09 24.08
C PRO A 58 20.18 12.57 25.51
N GLU A 59 20.25 13.88 25.74
CA GLU A 59 19.98 14.48 27.06
C GLU A 59 18.58 14.12 27.60
N GLN A 60 17.64 13.82 26.70
CA GLN A 60 16.29 13.37 27.03
C GLN A 60 16.02 12.00 26.38
N ASP A 61 15.42 11.09 27.15
CA ASP A 61 15.01 9.77 26.65
C ASP A 61 13.87 9.91 25.61
N VAL A 62 14.25 9.81 24.33
CA VAL A 62 13.34 9.84 23.19
C VAL A 62 12.88 8.44 22.73
N THR A 63 13.32 7.38 23.41
CA THR A 63 13.04 6.00 22.97
C THR A 63 11.55 5.69 22.99
N LEU A 64 10.85 6.00 24.09
CA LEU A 64 9.42 5.77 24.23
C LEU A 64 8.58 6.56 23.21
N PRO A 65 8.79 7.88 23.01
CA PRO A 65 8.11 8.64 21.95
C PRO A 65 8.34 8.11 20.54
N VAL A 66 9.58 7.76 20.18
CA VAL A 66 9.91 7.23 18.86
C VAL A 66 9.27 5.87 18.65
N MET A 67 9.34 4.96 19.63
CA MET A 67 8.71 3.65 19.54
C MET A 67 7.19 3.74 19.43
N ARG A 68 6.54 4.68 20.15
CA ARG A 68 5.10 4.95 19.99
C ARG A 68 4.77 5.42 18.58
N ARG A 69 5.55 6.36 18.02
CA ARG A 69 5.37 6.84 16.63
C ARG A 69 5.55 5.71 15.62
N LEU A 70 6.58 4.87 15.78
CA LEU A 70 6.85 3.74 14.90
C LEU A 70 5.73 2.69 14.97
N ARG A 71 5.27 2.35 16.18
CA ARG A 71 4.13 1.44 16.38
C ARG A 71 2.86 1.96 15.73
N ARG A 72 2.54 3.26 15.87
CA ARG A 72 1.36 3.87 15.23
C ARG A 72 1.41 3.71 13.71
N ARG A 73 2.56 3.94 13.09
CA ARG A 73 2.75 3.75 11.64
C ARG A 73 2.57 2.28 11.23
N ALA A 74 3.17 1.36 11.98
CA ALA A 74 3.04 -0.08 11.73
C ALA A 74 1.58 -0.56 11.83
N VAL A 75 0.84 -0.11 12.86
CA VAL A 75 -0.57 -0.47 13.06
C VAL A 75 -1.44 0.08 11.93
N LYS A 76 -1.25 1.34 11.49
CA LYS A 76 -2.00 1.92 10.37
C LYS A 76 -1.84 1.10 9.08
N ILE A 77 -0.61 0.69 8.76
CA ILE A 77 -0.33 -0.15 7.59
C ILE A 77 -0.99 -1.53 7.71
N ALA A 78 -0.96 -2.13 8.91
CA ALA A 78 -1.60 -3.42 9.15
C ALA A 78 -3.13 -3.31 9.05
N TRP A 79 -3.75 -2.32 9.70
CA TRP A 79 -5.20 -2.12 9.70
C TRP A 79 -5.76 -1.99 8.29
N ASN A 80 -5.12 -1.22 7.41
CA ASN A 80 -5.60 -1.07 6.03
C ASN A 80 -5.63 -2.42 5.28
N ARG A 81 -4.62 -3.26 5.48
CA ARG A 81 -4.54 -4.58 4.81
C ARG A 81 -5.51 -5.60 5.40
N TYR A 82 -5.64 -5.64 6.73
CA TYR A 82 -6.50 -6.61 7.40
C TYR A 82 -7.98 -6.21 7.39
N ALA A 83 -8.31 -4.92 7.35
CA ALA A 83 -9.69 -4.45 7.25
C ALA A 83 -10.36 -4.93 5.96
N ALA A 84 -9.67 -4.81 4.81
CA ALA A 84 -10.18 -5.30 3.53
C ALA A 84 -10.39 -6.82 3.53
N ALA A 85 -9.43 -7.58 4.07
CA ALA A 85 -9.54 -9.03 4.18
C ALA A 85 -10.69 -9.45 5.11
N ALA A 86 -10.85 -8.78 6.25
CA ALA A 86 -11.95 -9.03 7.19
C ALA A 86 -13.31 -8.74 6.57
N ALA A 87 -13.45 -7.61 5.83
CA ALA A 87 -14.67 -7.27 5.13
C ALA A 87 -15.05 -8.35 4.10
N ALA A 88 -14.08 -8.85 3.33
CA ALA A 88 -14.31 -9.93 2.37
C ALA A 88 -14.83 -11.21 3.07
N VAL A 89 -14.20 -11.63 4.17
CA VAL A 89 -14.64 -12.80 4.95
C VAL A 89 -16.06 -12.62 5.48
N VAL A 90 -16.39 -11.46 6.04
CA VAL A 90 -17.73 -11.16 6.57
C VAL A 90 -18.78 -11.18 5.46
N ILE A 91 -18.49 -10.58 4.30
CA ILE A 91 -19.40 -10.59 3.15
C ILE A 91 -19.60 -12.03 2.66
N THR A 92 -18.53 -12.79 2.43
CA THR A 92 -18.63 -14.18 1.98
C THR A 92 -19.42 -15.04 2.96
N ALA A 93 -19.14 -14.94 4.27
CA ALA A 93 -19.86 -15.66 5.30
C ALA A 93 -21.35 -15.24 5.35
N GLY A 94 -21.64 -13.95 5.21
CA GLY A 94 -23.01 -13.41 5.14
C GLY A 94 -23.78 -13.93 3.94
N LEU A 95 -23.17 -14.00 2.75
CA LEU A 95 -23.79 -14.56 1.55
C LEU A 95 -24.01 -16.07 1.69
N TRP A 96 -23.05 -16.78 2.29
CA TRP A 96 -23.17 -18.22 2.56
C TRP A 96 -24.34 -18.52 3.51
N TYR A 97 -24.42 -17.79 4.63
CA TYR A 97 -25.44 -18.02 5.66
C TYR A 97 -26.82 -17.49 5.27
N SER A 98 -26.90 -16.43 4.45
CA SER A 98 -28.19 -15.88 3.97
C SER A 98 -28.88 -16.76 2.93
N GLY A 99 -28.23 -17.83 2.44
CA GLY A 99 -28.82 -18.74 1.46
C GLY A 99 -28.97 -18.13 0.06
N VAL A 100 -28.29 -17.01 -0.22
CA VAL A 100 -28.34 -16.34 -1.54
C VAL A 100 -27.92 -17.28 -2.68
N PHE A 101 -27.03 -18.24 -2.39
CA PHE A 101 -26.58 -19.25 -3.33
C PHE A 101 -27.58 -20.40 -3.52
N GLY A 102 -28.50 -20.62 -2.58
CA GLY A 102 -29.53 -21.66 -2.71
C GLY A 102 -30.52 -21.34 -3.84
N GLY A 103 -31.02 -20.10 -3.91
CA GLY A 103 -31.94 -19.68 -4.97
C GLY A 103 -31.29 -19.58 -6.36
N ALA A 104 -30.00 -19.25 -6.43
CA ALA A 104 -29.26 -19.16 -7.69
C ALA A 104 -28.97 -20.54 -8.31
N MET A 105 -28.75 -21.56 -7.48
CA MET A 105 -28.54 -22.94 -7.93
C MET A 105 -29.84 -23.57 -8.44
N GLU A 106 -30.99 -23.26 -7.83
CA GLU A 106 -32.30 -23.72 -8.31
C GLU A 106 -32.63 -23.15 -9.71
N ALA A 107 -32.25 -21.90 -9.98
CA ALA A 107 -32.42 -21.25 -11.28
C ALA A 107 -31.49 -21.83 -12.37
N LEU A 108 -30.35 -22.42 -11.98
CA LEU A 108 -29.41 -23.11 -12.88
C LEU A 108 -29.69 -24.62 -13.00
N ALA A 109 -30.44 -25.21 -12.06
CA ALA A 109 -30.75 -26.64 -12.02
C ALA A 109 -31.94 -27.05 -12.90
N VAL A 110 -32.70 -26.10 -13.45
CA VAL A 110 -33.80 -26.37 -14.39
C VAL A 110 -33.31 -26.30 -15.85
N GLN A 111 -32.51 -27.30 -16.25
CA GLN A 111 -32.66 -28.06 -17.51
C GLN A 111 -31.46 -29.03 -17.71
N PRO A 112 -31.75 -30.32 -17.90
CA PRO A 112 -31.13 -31.06 -18.98
C PRO A 112 -32.22 -31.55 -19.95
N PRO A 113 -32.09 -31.25 -21.23
CA PRO A 113 -32.27 -32.34 -22.17
C PRO A 113 -31.20 -32.38 -23.25
N ALA A 114 -30.78 -33.62 -23.49
CA ALA A 114 -30.28 -34.16 -24.74
C ALA A 114 -28.99 -33.54 -25.32
N LEU A 115 -27.92 -34.30 -25.10
CA LEU A 115 -26.91 -34.53 -26.14
C LEU A 115 -27.60 -34.81 -27.48
N GLU A 116 -26.97 -34.38 -28.57
CA GLU A 116 -27.38 -34.53 -29.98
C GLU A 116 -28.19 -33.37 -30.57
N GLN A 117 -27.46 -32.40 -31.14
CA GLN A 117 -27.69 -31.96 -32.52
C GLN A 117 -26.44 -31.25 -33.07
N THR A 118 -25.67 -32.06 -33.80
CA THR A 118 -25.01 -31.73 -35.07
C THR A 118 -24.22 -30.44 -35.16
N ALA A 119 -22.89 -30.63 -35.25
CA ALA A 119 -22.06 -30.03 -36.27
C ALA A 119 -22.86 -29.39 -37.43
N GLN A 120 -23.03 -28.06 -37.41
CA GLN A 120 -23.30 -27.30 -38.62
C GLN A 120 -22.73 -25.89 -38.51
N GLU A 121 -21.74 -25.66 -39.40
CA GLU A 121 -21.25 -24.38 -39.91
C GLU A 121 -20.80 -23.30 -38.94
N GLN A 122 -19.49 -23.36 -38.69
CA GLN A 122 -18.64 -22.26 -38.31
C GLN A 122 -18.60 -21.20 -39.43
N GLN A 123 -19.64 -20.38 -39.51
CA GLN A 123 -19.62 -19.15 -40.28
C GLN A 123 -19.13 -18.02 -39.37
N PRO A 124 -18.03 -17.31 -39.71
CA PRO A 124 -17.46 -16.35 -38.79
C PRO A 124 -18.43 -15.19 -38.61
N GLY A 125 -18.99 -15.10 -37.41
CA GLY A 125 -19.80 -13.97 -36.97
C GLY A 125 -18.97 -12.67 -36.90
N PRO A 126 -19.61 -11.54 -36.56
CA PRO A 126 -19.02 -10.20 -36.61
C PRO A 126 -17.73 -10.01 -35.79
N LEU A 127 -17.43 -10.94 -34.88
CA LEU A 127 -16.16 -10.95 -34.15
C LEU A 127 -14.96 -11.43 -34.98
N GLY A 128 -15.18 -12.30 -35.98
CA GLY A 128 -14.11 -12.72 -36.89
C GLY A 128 -13.57 -11.56 -37.73
N GLN A 129 -14.47 -10.69 -38.19
CA GLN A 129 -14.10 -9.46 -38.90
C GLN A 129 -13.45 -8.40 -38.01
N LEU A 130 -13.73 -8.42 -36.70
CA LEU A 130 -13.10 -7.54 -35.71
C LEU A 130 -11.67 -7.99 -35.39
N LEU A 131 -11.41 -9.30 -35.35
CA LEU A 131 -10.08 -9.86 -35.14
C LEU A 131 -9.12 -9.53 -36.30
N GLU A 132 -9.58 -9.63 -37.56
CA GLU A 132 -8.77 -9.20 -38.73
C GLU A 132 -8.43 -7.70 -38.71
N ARG A 133 -9.28 -6.86 -38.09
CA ARG A 133 -9.01 -5.42 -37.96
C ARG A 133 -7.95 -5.09 -36.90
N ILE A 134 -7.86 -5.91 -35.85
CA ILE A 134 -6.89 -5.72 -34.76
C ILE A 134 -5.50 -6.23 -35.19
N GLU A 135 -5.44 -7.19 -36.09
CA GLU A 135 -4.18 -7.77 -36.60
C GLU A 135 -3.43 -6.84 -37.59
N GLY A 136 -4.06 -5.72 -37.99
CA GLY A 136 -3.42 -4.66 -38.77
C GLY A 136 -2.56 -3.72 -37.91
N LYS A 137 -1.25 -3.99 -37.85
CA LYS A 137 -0.10 -3.09 -37.53
C LYS A 137 -0.28 -2.15 -36.32
N PRO A 138 0.51 -2.30 -35.23
CA PRO A 138 0.31 -1.48 -34.04
C PRO A 138 0.67 -0.02 -34.33
N ASN A 139 -0.34 0.85 -34.31
CA ASN A 139 -0.10 2.28 -34.12
C ASN A 139 0.13 2.50 -32.63
N ARG A 140 1.36 2.90 -32.28
CA ARG A 140 1.76 3.25 -30.92
C ARG A 140 0.91 4.45 -30.48
N PRO A 141 0.12 4.34 -29.40
CA PRO A 141 -0.57 5.51 -28.85
C PRO A 141 0.48 6.48 -28.31
N ASP A 142 0.31 7.77 -28.60
CA ASP A 142 1.09 8.85 -28.03
C ASP A 142 0.68 9.03 -26.57
N ASN A 143 1.40 8.35 -25.68
CA ASN A 143 1.13 8.41 -24.26
C ASN A 143 1.60 9.71 -23.59
N GLY A 144 1.41 10.86 -24.27
CA GLY A 144 1.32 12.21 -23.68
C GLY A 144 2.44 12.69 -22.75
N LEU A 145 3.53 11.95 -22.57
CA LEU A 145 4.65 12.33 -21.74
C LEU A 145 5.56 13.29 -22.52
N GLY A 146 5.06 14.51 -22.71
CA GLY A 146 5.90 15.70 -22.80
C GLY A 146 6.40 16.10 -21.40
N PRO A 147 7.54 16.80 -21.28
CA PRO A 147 8.19 17.10 -20.01
C PRO A 147 7.52 18.28 -19.31
N GLU A 148 6.28 18.13 -18.84
CA GLU A 148 5.61 19.13 -17.99
C GLU A 148 4.42 18.52 -17.25
N HIS A 149 4.73 17.74 -16.23
CA HIS A 149 3.82 17.54 -15.10
C HIS A 149 4.62 17.56 -13.81
N ARG A 150 4.97 18.78 -13.38
CA ARG A 150 5.35 19.04 -11.99
C ARG A 150 4.04 19.06 -11.21
N PRO A 151 3.77 18.12 -10.29
CA PRO A 151 2.64 18.28 -9.39
C PRO A 151 2.87 19.54 -8.54
N ASP A 152 1.98 20.52 -8.63
CA ASP A 152 2.01 21.77 -7.85
C ASP A 152 1.65 21.58 -6.37
N ASN A 153 1.61 20.33 -5.90
CA ASN A 153 1.33 20.01 -4.53
C ASN A 153 2.22 18.85 -4.07
N ILE A 154 3.42 19.18 -3.58
CA ILE A 154 4.01 18.34 -2.55
C ILE A 154 3.14 18.59 -1.34
N HIS A 155 2.25 17.63 -1.04
CA HIS A 155 1.62 17.58 0.26
C HIS A 155 2.75 17.61 1.28
N GLN A 156 2.87 18.76 1.97
CA GLN A 156 3.61 18.87 3.20
C GLN A 156 3.21 17.66 4.04
N LEU A 157 4.19 16.92 4.55
CA LEU A 157 3.95 16.00 5.64
C LEU A 157 3.27 16.85 6.71
N ASP A 158 1.98 16.63 6.94
CA ASP A 158 1.23 17.31 7.98
C ASP A 158 2.07 17.19 9.25
N GLU A 159 2.55 18.33 9.74
CA GLU A 159 3.16 18.41 11.06
C GLU A 159 2.14 17.82 12.02
N PRO A 160 2.55 16.92 12.95
CA PRO A 160 1.60 16.33 13.87
C PRO A 160 0.97 17.49 14.66
N ASP A 161 -0.36 17.61 14.58
CA ASP A 161 -1.11 18.49 15.45
C ASP A 161 -0.68 18.19 16.89
N ASP A 162 -0.01 19.16 17.53
CA ASP A 162 0.18 19.18 18.97
C ASP A 162 -1.21 19.39 19.59
N GLU A 163 -1.98 18.31 19.70
CA GLU A 163 -3.15 18.28 20.56
C GLU A 163 -2.67 18.56 22.00
N PRO A 164 -3.12 19.65 22.64
CA PRO A 164 -2.84 19.85 24.05
C PRO A 164 -3.51 18.71 24.83
N ASP A 165 -2.78 18.16 25.80
CA ASP A 165 -3.26 17.11 26.70
C ASP A 165 -4.65 17.49 27.25
N GLU A 166 -5.71 16.83 26.75
CA GLU A 166 -7.04 16.95 27.33
C GLU A 166 -7.01 16.35 28.74
N GLU A 167 -7.19 17.21 29.74
CA GLU A 167 -7.49 16.81 31.11
C GLU A 167 -8.71 15.87 31.11
N PRO A 168 -8.77 14.85 31.98
CA PRO A 168 -9.85 13.87 31.97
C PRO A 168 -11.20 14.53 32.24
N GLU A 169 -12.02 14.66 31.20
CA GLU A 169 -13.40 15.11 31.32
C GLU A 169 -14.21 14.13 32.18
N GLN A 170 -14.97 14.69 33.11
CA GLN A 170 -15.85 13.97 34.01
C GLN A 170 -16.96 13.30 33.20
N GLU A 171 -17.05 11.98 33.35
CA GLU A 171 -18.07 11.09 32.82
C GLU A 171 -19.48 11.61 33.15
N THR A 172 -20.14 12.26 32.18
CA THR A 172 -21.58 12.52 32.25
C THR A 172 -22.30 11.36 31.57
N ASP A 173 -22.79 10.44 32.40
CA ASP A 173 -23.64 9.31 32.04
C ASP A 173 -25.04 9.78 31.59
N GLY A 174 -25.09 10.44 30.42
CA GLY A 174 -26.21 11.28 30.01
C GLY A 174 -27.00 10.85 28.78
N GLY A 175 -26.77 9.66 28.21
CA GLY A 175 -27.43 9.29 26.94
C GLY A 175 -27.82 7.83 26.81
N LEU A 176 -26.90 6.91 27.12
CA LEU A 176 -27.13 5.49 26.89
C LEU A 176 -28.03 4.86 27.96
N GLY A 177 -27.84 5.21 29.24
CA GLY A 177 -28.67 4.70 30.33
C GLY A 177 -30.15 5.12 30.21
N GLN A 178 -30.41 6.35 29.76
CA GLN A 178 -31.77 6.84 29.59
C GLN A 178 -32.48 6.17 28.41
N TRP A 179 -31.79 5.95 27.28
CA TRP A 179 -32.33 5.20 26.15
C TRP A 179 -32.63 3.73 26.51
N LEU A 180 -31.77 3.07 27.28
CA LEU A 180 -31.95 1.68 27.71
C LEU A 180 -33.15 1.50 28.65
N SER A 181 -33.34 2.41 29.61
CA SER A 181 -34.51 2.36 30.52
C SER A 181 -35.84 2.47 29.77
N GLN A 182 -35.90 3.32 28.73
CA GLN A 182 -37.11 3.55 27.94
C GLN A 182 -37.44 2.39 26.99
N PHE A 183 -36.45 1.58 26.62
CA PHE A 183 -36.63 0.39 25.80
C PHE A 183 -37.19 -0.80 26.62
N LEU A 184 -36.70 -0.98 27.85
CA LEU A 184 -37.14 -2.07 28.73
C LEU A 184 -38.61 -1.89 29.17
N ASP A 185 -39.00 -0.69 29.55
CA ASP A 185 -40.36 -0.35 30.00
C ASP A 185 -41.42 -0.51 28.87
N ARG A 186 -40.99 -0.44 27.60
CA ARG A 186 -41.85 -0.66 26.42
C ARG A 186 -42.22 -2.14 26.22
N ASN A 187 -41.40 -3.06 26.74
CA ASN A 187 -41.51 -4.50 26.45
C ASN A 187 -42.27 -5.29 27.54
N GLU A 188 -42.70 -4.63 28.62
CA GLU A 188 -43.39 -5.25 29.76
C GLU A 188 -44.90 -4.95 29.84
N ASN A 189 -45.52 -4.43 28.77
CA ASN A 189 -46.98 -4.19 28.71
C ASN A 189 -47.66 -4.77 27.47
#